data_AF-A0A9N9ESC0-F1
#
_entry.id   AF-A0A9N9ESC0-F1
#
_cell.length_a   1.000
_cell.length_b   1.000
_cell.length_c   1.000
_cell.angle_alpha   90.00
_cell.angle_beta   90.00
_cell.angle_gamma   90.00
#
_symmetry.space_group_name_H-M   'P 1'
#
loop_
_entity.id
_entity.type
_entity.pdbx_description
1 polymer ?
#
loop_
_entity_poly.entity_id
_entity_poly.type
_entity_poly.pdbx_seq_one_letter_code
_entity_poly.pdbx_strand_id
1 'polypeptide(L)'
;NNDHYADFHTVYYNATTEDHRLTLMQAVKLAERAPNGLFVNIKVCDYIECFQCGKLRYIFSNQALNTNEKKELYSIKEEMNYSYSASLVEENHEFYTKVFVCEKITCEIPIELAYYSSILRRSNYNSQICYWCGVDGGFVDLPIDKTSKYKFVFPYCCWCLEKGKDFFL
;
A
#
# COMPACT_ATOMS: atom_id res chain seq x y z
N ASN A 1 11.19 12.79 59.77
CA ASN A 1 11.35 11.57 58.96
C ASN A 1 10.37 11.67 57.81
N ASN A 2 10.83 11.99 56.59
CA ASN A 2 10.17 11.67 55.31
C ASN A 2 10.95 12.23 54.10
N ASP A 3 12.28 12.01 54.07
CA ASP A 3 13.04 12.02 52.81
C ASP A 3 13.04 10.60 52.25
N HIS A 4 11.86 10.13 51.83
CA HIS A 4 11.69 8.74 51.34
C HIS A 4 11.88 8.58 49.84
N TYR A 5 12.13 9.66 49.11
CA TYR A 5 12.35 9.62 47.67
C TYR A 5 13.68 10.28 47.33
N ALA A 6 14.56 9.50 46.71
CA ALA A 6 15.75 10.02 46.07
C ALA A 6 15.34 10.86 44.83
N ASP A 7 16.11 11.90 44.54
CA ASP A 7 15.92 12.75 43.37
C ASP A 7 16.02 11.93 42.07
N PHE A 8 15.20 12.26 41.06
CA PHE A 8 15.10 11.52 39.81
C PHE A 8 16.49 11.36 39.13
N HIS A 9 17.33 12.38 39.18
CA HIS A 9 18.69 12.33 38.62
C HIS A 9 19.66 11.46 39.43
N THR A 10 19.41 11.25 40.73
CA THR A 10 20.21 10.33 41.54
C THR A 10 19.87 8.86 41.35
N VAL A 11 18.67 8.54 40.83
CA VAL A 11 18.25 7.15 40.56
C VAL A 11 18.56 6.75 39.12
N TYR A 12 18.38 7.66 38.17
CA TYR A 12 18.58 7.40 36.74
C TYR A 12 19.73 8.27 36.22
N TYR A 13 20.95 7.76 36.34
CA TYR A 13 22.22 8.44 35.99
C TYR A 13 22.42 8.81 34.51
N ASN A 14 21.43 8.62 33.65
CA ASN A 14 21.58 8.83 32.22
C ASN A 14 20.60 9.88 31.71
N ALA A 15 21.12 10.87 30.99
CA ALA A 15 20.30 11.75 30.17
C ALA A 15 19.49 10.87 29.19
N THR A 16 18.17 11.04 29.17
CA THR A 16 17.32 10.35 28.19
C THR A 16 17.67 10.87 26.80
N THR A 17 18.32 10.04 25.99
CA THR A 17 18.56 10.31 24.58
C THR A 17 17.41 9.76 23.74
N GLU A 18 17.06 10.48 22.66
CA GLU A 18 16.00 10.07 21.73
C GLU A 18 16.30 8.73 21.03
N ASP A 19 17.55 8.26 21.08
CA ASP A 19 18.05 7.00 20.50
C ASP A 19 17.36 5.74 21.06
N HIS A 20 16.64 5.85 22.18
CA HIS A 20 15.90 4.74 22.80
C HIS A 20 14.40 4.73 22.48
N ARG A 21 13.90 5.64 21.64
CA ARG A 21 12.48 5.65 21.23
C ARG A 21 12.25 4.69 20.08
N LEU A 22 12.27 3.38 20.40
CA LEU A 22 12.04 2.28 19.45
C LEU A 22 10.80 2.51 18.58
N THR A 23 9.71 3.02 19.16
CA THR A 23 8.47 3.34 18.44
C THR A 23 8.65 4.43 17.38
N LEU A 24 9.42 5.49 17.69
CA LEU A 24 9.71 6.56 16.74
C LEU A 24 10.61 6.05 15.62
N MET A 25 11.64 5.30 15.95
CA MET A 25 12.54 4.71 14.95
C MET A 25 11.80 3.73 14.01
N GLN A 26 10.88 2.93 14.55
CA GLN A 26 10.02 2.05 13.76
C GLN A 26 9.06 2.84 12.87
N ALA A 27 8.44 3.91 13.39
CA ALA A 27 7.58 4.78 12.62
C ALA A 27 8.33 5.45 11.45
N VAL A 28 9.56 5.91 11.68
CA VAL A 28 10.42 6.49 10.62
C VAL A 28 10.79 5.44 9.56
N LYS A 29 11.12 4.20 9.96
CA LYS A 29 11.43 3.13 9.01
C LYS A 29 10.24 2.73 8.13
N LEU A 30 9.04 2.75 8.71
CA LEU A 30 7.78 2.43 8.04
C LEU A 30 7.15 3.64 7.35
N ALA A 31 7.73 4.83 7.50
CA ALA A 31 7.22 6.03 6.86
C ALA A 31 7.35 5.88 5.34
N GLU A 32 6.24 6.20 4.68
CA GLU A 32 6.17 6.30 3.23
C GLU A 32 6.74 7.65 2.81
N ARG A 33 7.35 7.69 1.63
CA ARG A 33 7.80 8.94 1.02
C ARG A 33 6.62 9.86 0.68
N ALA A 34 5.48 9.26 0.38
CA ALA A 34 4.24 9.96 0.11
C ALA A 34 3.73 10.76 1.32
N PRO A 35 3.14 11.95 1.10
CA PRO A 35 2.43 12.66 2.16
C PRO A 35 1.32 11.81 2.78
N ASN A 36 1.09 11.99 4.09
CA ASN A 36 0.03 11.31 4.81
C ASN A 36 -1.34 11.50 4.13
N GLY A 37 -2.10 10.40 4.03
CA GLY A 37 -3.41 10.39 3.40
C GLY A 37 -3.41 10.40 1.87
N LEU A 38 -2.25 10.28 1.20
CA LEU A 38 -2.19 10.20 -0.25
C LEU A 38 -2.76 8.88 -0.80
N PHE A 39 -2.53 7.76 -0.11
CA PHE A 39 -2.93 6.43 -0.58
C PHE A 39 -4.42 6.14 -0.39
N VAL A 40 -5.23 6.93 -1.08
CA VAL A 40 -6.70 6.83 -1.11
C VAL A 40 -7.18 6.78 -2.56
N ASN A 41 -8.32 6.15 -2.78
CA ASN A 41 -8.83 5.86 -4.11
C ASN A 41 -9.06 7.10 -4.99
N ILE A 42 -9.37 8.26 -4.41
CA ILE A 42 -9.57 9.52 -5.15
C ILE A 42 -8.27 10.12 -5.69
N LYS A 43 -7.12 9.65 -5.20
CA LYS A 43 -5.78 10.13 -5.59
C LYS A 43 -5.09 9.18 -6.57
N VAL A 44 -5.71 8.05 -6.89
CA VAL A 44 -5.23 7.13 -7.92
C VAL A 44 -5.28 7.82 -9.28
N CYS A 45 -4.13 7.91 -9.95
CA CYS A 45 -4.03 8.46 -11.30
C CYS A 45 -3.72 7.41 -12.37
N ASP A 46 -3.02 6.32 -12.02
CA ASP A 46 -2.66 5.23 -12.92
C ASP A 46 -2.28 3.96 -12.11
N TYR A 47 -1.79 2.91 -12.77
CA TYR A 47 -1.25 1.70 -12.18
C TYR A 47 0.02 1.23 -12.92
N ILE A 48 0.79 0.36 -12.27
CA ILE A 48 1.97 -0.32 -12.84
C ILE A 48 1.96 -1.79 -12.41
N GLU A 49 2.41 -2.69 -13.27
CA GLU A 49 2.50 -4.11 -12.93
C GLU A 49 3.85 -4.43 -12.30
N CYS A 50 3.85 -5.21 -11.22
CA CYS A 50 5.09 -5.70 -10.62
C CYS A 50 5.67 -6.84 -11.46
N PHE A 51 6.86 -6.65 -12.02
CA PHE A 51 7.56 -7.64 -12.83
C PHE A 51 7.79 -8.98 -12.11
N GLN A 52 7.93 -8.96 -10.77
CA GLN A 52 8.20 -10.16 -9.99
C GLN A 52 6.97 -11.03 -9.70
N CYS A 53 5.79 -10.42 -9.57
CA CYS A 53 4.58 -11.15 -9.15
C CYS A 53 3.33 -10.92 -10.02
N GLY A 54 3.41 -10.05 -11.02
CA GLY A 54 2.31 -9.69 -11.91
C GLY A 54 1.18 -8.88 -11.26
N LYS A 55 1.33 -8.49 -9.98
CA LYS A 55 0.30 -7.71 -9.30
C LYS A 55 0.32 -6.27 -9.77
N LEU A 56 -0.86 -5.73 -10.06
CA LEU A 56 -1.05 -4.30 -10.28
C LEU A 56 -0.82 -3.53 -8.99
N ARG A 57 -0.02 -2.48 -9.07
CA ARG A 57 0.26 -1.52 -8.01
C ARG A 57 -0.17 -0.14 -8.43
N TYR A 58 -0.78 0.60 -7.52
CA TYR A 58 -1.39 1.87 -7.84
C TYR A 58 -0.41 3.03 -7.77
N ILE A 59 -0.55 3.93 -8.74
CA ILE A 59 0.16 5.20 -8.80
C ILE A 59 -0.80 6.29 -8.33
N PHE A 60 -0.33 7.07 -7.37
CA PHE A 60 -1.08 8.13 -6.71
C PHE A 60 -0.45 9.49 -7.00
N SER A 61 -1.29 10.52 -7.09
CA SER A 61 -0.86 11.90 -7.19
C SER A 61 -1.84 12.81 -6.46
N ASN A 62 -1.30 13.86 -5.83
CA ASN A 62 -2.13 14.90 -5.23
C ASN A 62 -2.72 15.87 -6.26
N GLN A 63 -2.15 15.88 -7.47
CA GLN A 63 -2.49 16.79 -8.56
C GLN A 63 -2.98 15.98 -9.77
N ALA A 64 -3.93 16.53 -10.51
CA ALA A 64 -4.34 15.94 -11.77
C ALA A 64 -3.20 16.07 -12.78
N LEU A 65 -2.80 14.96 -13.39
CA LEU A 65 -1.77 14.96 -14.41
C LEU A 65 -2.30 15.54 -15.72
N ASN A 66 -1.53 16.43 -16.34
CA ASN A 66 -1.82 16.97 -17.66
C ASN A 66 -1.50 15.94 -18.77
N THR A 67 -1.83 16.26 -20.02
CA THR A 67 -1.66 15.33 -21.15
C THR A 67 -0.21 14.93 -21.39
N ASN A 68 0.74 15.84 -21.22
CA ASN A 68 2.16 15.55 -21.44
C ASN A 68 2.70 14.69 -20.29
N GLU A 69 2.34 15.02 -19.06
CA GLU A 69 2.74 14.25 -17.88
C GLU A 69 2.23 12.81 -17.92
N LYS A 70 0.99 12.60 -18.41
CA LYS A 70 0.46 11.24 -18.62
C LYS A 70 1.27 10.44 -19.65
N LYS A 71 1.73 11.09 -20.72
CA LYS A 71 2.56 10.44 -21.74
C LYS A 71 3.94 10.08 -21.19
N GLU A 72 4.55 10.98 -20.44
CA GLU A 72 5.82 10.75 -19.78
C GLU A 72 5.73 9.61 -18.75
N LEU A 73 4.66 9.61 -17.94
CA LEU A 73 4.41 8.52 -16.99
C LEU A 73 4.25 7.18 -17.70
N TYR A 74 3.57 7.17 -18.85
CA TYR A 74 3.44 5.98 -19.68
C TYR A 74 4.81 5.49 -20.17
N SER A 75 5.66 6.37 -20.70
CA SER A 75 7.01 6.00 -21.13
C SER A 75 7.86 5.41 -19.99
N ILE A 76 7.83 6.02 -18.80
CA ILE A 76 8.54 5.51 -17.62
C ILE A 76 8.08 4.09 -17.27
N LYS A 77 6.77 3.84 -17.31
CA LYS A 77 6.19 2.52 -17.00
C LYS A 77 6.62 1.44 -18.00
N GLU A 78 6.68 1.76 -19.30
CA GLU A 78 7.06 0.81 -20.34
C GLU A 78 8.54 0.44 -20.29
N GLU A 79 9.40 1.37 -19.86
CA GLU A 79 10.84 1.16 -19.80
C GLU A 79 11.29 0.49 -18.49
N MET A 80 10.55 0.67 -17.39
CA MET A 80 10.97 0.16 -16.09
C MET A 80 10.50 -1.27 -15.82
N ASN A 81 11.38 -2.10 -15.27
CA ASN A 81 11.01 -3.37 -14.65
C ASN A 81 10.64 -3.15 -13.18
N TYR A 82 9.43 -2.65 -12.94
CA TYR A 82 9.01 -2.27 -11.60
C TYR A 82 8.96 -3.48 -10.64
N SER A 83 9.54 -3.28 -9.45
CA SER A 83 9.43 -4.22 -8.33
C SER A 83 9.02 -3.45 -7.07
N TYR A 84 8.52 -4.18 -6.08
CA TYR A 84 8.06 -3.56 -4.83
C TYR A 84 9.19 -2.79 -4.13
N SER A 85 8.83 -1.77 -3.35
CA SER A 85 9.79 -0.91 -2.66
C SER A 85 10.71 -0.07 -3.54
N ALA A 86 10.49 -0.07 -4.85
CA ALA A 86 11.12 0.88 -5.75
C ALA A 86 10.26 2.14 -5.93
N SER A 87 10.89 3.31 -5.94
CA SER A 87 10.26 4.50 -6.51
C SER A 87 10.15 4.37 -8.03
N LEU A 88 9.17 5.04 -8.65
CA LEU A 88 9.01 5.03 -10.12
C LEU A 88 10.16 5.76 -10.84
N VAL A 89 10.75 6.74 -10.17
CA VAL A 89 11.78 7.62 -10.72
C VAL A 89 12.82 7.95 -9.64
N GLU A 90 13.98 8.42 -10.06
CA GLU A 90 15.04 8.91 -9.18
C GLU A 90 14.69 10.27 -8.54
N GLU A 91 15.39 10.64 -7.46
CA GLU A 91 15.11 11.84 -6.64
C GLU A 91 15.18 13.16 -7.41
N ASN A 92 15.99 13.21 -8.47
CA ASN A 92 16.21 14.39 -9.30
C ASN A 92 15.10 14.62 -10.35
N HIS A 93 14.21 13.65 -10.55
CA HIS A 93 13.16 13.73 -11.56
C HIS A 93 11.95 14.52 -11.02
N GLU A 94 11.31 15.35 -11.85
CA GLU A 94 10.11 16.13 -11.47
C GLU A 94 9.02 15.26 -10.81
N PHE A 95 8.85 14.04 -11.33
CA PHE A 95 7.84 13.08 -10.88
C PHE A 95 8.10 12.53 -9.49
N TYR A 96 9.33 12.63 -8.99
CA TYR A 96 9.67 12.14 -7.66
C TYR A 96 8.71 12.73 -6.64
N THR A 97 8.51 14.04 -6.59
CA THR A 97 7.60 14.67 -5.60
C THR A 97 6.12 14.71 -6.00
N LYS A 98 5.76 14.16 -7.16
CA LYS A 98 4.43 14.34 -7.78
C LYS A 98 3.64 13.05 -7.89
N VAL A 99 4.30 11.96 -8.27
CA VAL A 99 3.72 10.63 -8.37
C VAL A 99 4.35 9.70 -7.35
N PHE A 100 3.51 8.82 -6.81
CA PHE A 100 3.87 7.99 -5.69
C PHE A 100 3.29 6.59 -5.89
N VAL A 101 4.09 5.60 -5.51
CA VAL A 101 3.64 4.23 -5.27
C VAL A 101 3.77 3.96 -3.78
N CYS A 102 3.10 2.95 -3.28
CA CYS A 102 3.37 2.45 -1.94
C CYS A 102 4.75 1.77 -1.96
N GLU A 103 5.73 2.28 -1.21
CA GLU A 103 7.10 1.77 -1.23
C GLU A 103 7.32 0.77 -0.07
N LYS A 104 6.55 0.84 1.01
CA LYS A 104 6.64 -0.12 2.13
C LYS A 104 5.71 -1.31 1.96
N ILE A 105 5.61 -1.84 0.74
CA ILE A 105 4.87 -3.07 0.43
C ILE A 105 5.77 -4.15 -0.16
N THR A 106 5.29 -5.39 -0.15
CA THR A 106 5.97 -6.54 -0.75
C THR A 106 5.04 -7.34 -1.66
N CYS A 107 5.59 -8.27 -2.44
CA CYS A 107 4.80 -9.22 -3.22
C CYS A 107 3.88 -10.11 -2.35
N GLU A 108 4.18 -10.25 -1.06
CA GLU A 108 3.33 -11.02 -0.14
C GLU A 108 2.10 -10.25 0.32
N ILE A 109 2.03 -8.94 0.06
CA ILE A 109 0.87 -8.14 0.39
C ILE A 109 -0.16 -8.23 -0.76
N PRO A 110 -1.47 -8.32 -0.44
CA PRO A 110 -2.56 -8.33 -1.42
C PRO A 110 -2.63 -7.04 -2.25
N ILE A 111 -3.57 -7.00 -3.19
CA ILE A 111 -3.89 -5.83 -3.99
C ILE A 111 -4.41 -4.71 -3.08
N GLU A 112 -3.99 -3.47 -3.36
CA GLU A 112 -4.38 -2.29 -2.59
C GLU A 112 -5.91 -2.10 -2.56
N LEU A 113 -6.47 -1.82 -1.37
CA LEU A 113 -7.91 -1.64 -1.16
C LEU A 113 -8.53 -0.49 -1.98
N ALA A 114 -7.69 0.46 -2.42
CA ALA A 114 -8.08 1.53 -3.33
C ALA A 114 -8.69 0.98 -4.64
N TYR A 115 -8.24 -0.19 -5.10
CA TYR A 115 -8.79 -0.93 -6.24
C TYR A 115 -10.30 -1.11 -6.11
N TYR A 116 -10.72 -1.82 -5.06
CA TYR A 116 -12.10 -2.23 -4.86
C TYR A 116 -13.00 -1.04 -4.54
N SER A 117 -12.46 -0.03 -3.86
CA SER A 117 -13.16 1.24 -3.62
C SER A 117 -13.40 2.06 -4.91
N SER A 118 -12.60 1.84 -5.95
CA SER A 118 -12.72 2.51 -7.25
C SER A 118 -13.65 1.77 -8.21
N ILE A 119 -13.60 0.43 -8.23
CA ILE A 119 -14.50 -0.43 -9.02
C ILE A 119 -15.94 -0.35 -8.53
N LEU A 120 -16.15 -0.31 -7.21
CA LEU A 120 -17.49 -0.14 -6.64
C LEU A 120 -18.20 1.16 -7.10
N ARG A 121 -17.47 2.14 -7.67
CA ARG A 121 -18.03 3.40 -8.19
C ARG A 121 -18.12 3.45 -9.72
N ARG A 122 -17.44 2.56 -10.44
CA ARG A 122 -17.34 2.58 -11.91
C ARG A 122 -18.06 1.33 -12.45
N SER A 123 -19.38 1.43 -12.59
CA SER A 123 -20.30 0.34 -12.97
C SER A 123 -20.09 -0.32 -14.34
N ASN A 124 -18.98 -0.07 -15.03
CA ASN A 124 -18.75 -0.50 -16.42
C ASN A 124 -17.44 -1.27 -16.64
N TYR A 125 -16.64 -1.52 -15.60
CA TYR A 125 -15.46 -2.41 -15.67
C TYR A 125 -15.67 -3.60 -14.75
N ASN A 126 -16.14 -4.70 -15.34
CA ASN A 126 -16.53 -5.94 -14.66
C ASN A 126 -15.35 -6.90 -14.41
N SER A 127 -14.10 -6.44 -14.50
CA SER A 127 -12.97 -7.28 -14.13
C SER A 127 -12.84 -7.28 -12.62
N GLN A 128 -13.67 -8.07 -11.94
CA GLN A 128 -13.32 -8.50 -10.59
C GLN A 128 -11.97 -9.22 -10.69
N ILE A 129 -11.03 -8.88 -9.82
CA ILE A 129 -9.77 -9.62 -9.67
C ILE A 129 -9.68 -10.18 -8.26
N CYS A 130 -8.88 -11.22 -8.10
CA CYS A 130 -8.62 -11.80 -6.79
C CYS A 130 -7.89 -10.79 -5.90
N TYR A 131 -8.37 -10.63 -4.67
CA TYR A 131 -7.76 -9.77 -3.64
C TYR A 131 -6.28 -10.04 -3.44
N TRP A 132 -5.86 -11.30 -3.48
CA TRP A 132 -4.49 -11.68 -3.16
C TRP A 132 -3.53 -11.62 -4.33
N CYS A 133 -3.94 -12.10 -5.50
CA CYS A 133 -3.04 -12.27 -6.65
C CYS A 133 -3.36 -11.36 -7.84
N GLY A 134 -4.51 -10.70 -7.86
CA GLY A 134 -4.90 -9.83 -8.96
C GLY A 134 -5.31 -10.55 -10.26
N VAL A 135 -5.45 -11.89 -10.25
CA VAL A 135 -5.96 -12.66 -11.39
C VAL A 135 -7.46 -12.47 -11.55
N ASP A 136 -7.91 -12.33 -12.81
CA ASP A 136 -9.29 -12.18 -13.23
C ASP A 136 -9.95 -13.55 -13.53
N GLY A 137 -10.15 -14.35 -12.50
CA GLY A 137 -10.88 -15.61 -12.66
C GLY A 137 -10.60 -16.66 -11.60
N GLY A 138 -11.20 -17.83 -11.79
CA GLY A 138 -11.10 -18.94 -10.85
C GLY A 138 -11.68 -18.61 -9.48
N PHE A 139 -12.68 -17.72 -9.42
CA PHE A 139 -13.25 -17.28 -8.15
C PHE A 139 -13.95 -18.43 -7.44
N VAL A 140 -13.74 -18.52 -6.12
CA VAL A 140 -14.42 -19.47 -5.27
C VAL A 140 -15.72 -18.89 -4.77
N ASP A 141 -16.73 -19.74 -4.61
CA ASP A 141 -17.95 -19.37 -3.92
C ASP A 141 -17.61 -19.01 -2.47
N LEU A 142 -17.99 -17.81 -2.08
CA LEU A 142 -17.72 -17.32 -0.74
C LEU A 142 -18.59 -18.08 0.27
N PRO A 143 -18.01 -18.52 1.41
CA PRO A 143 -18.77 -19.20 2.44
C PRO A 143 -19.96 -18.35 2.94
N ILE A 144 -21.13 -18.98 3.12
CA ILE A 144 -22.39 -18.32 3.47
C ILE A 144 -22.29 -17.56 4.81
N ASP A 145 -21.48 -18.04 5.75
CA ASP A 145 -21.20 -17.39 7.03
C ASP A 145 -20.48 -16.04 6.88
N LYS A 146 -19.70 -15.87 5.80
CA LYS A 146 -18.99 -14.62 5.51
C LYS A 146 -19.91 -13.60 4.83
N THR A 147 -20.63 -14.04 3.80
CA THR A 147 -21.52 -13.16 3.03
C THR A 147 -22.74 -12.69 3.82
N SER A 148 -23.18 -13.45 4.82
CA SER A 148 -24.25 -13.04 5.74
C SER A 148 -23.79 -12.04 6.81
N LYS A 149 -22.50 -12.04 7.17
CA LYS A 149 -21.96 -11.18 8.24
C LYS A 149 -21.42 -9.84 7.72
N TYR A 150 -20.88 -9.80 6.51
CA TYR A 150 -20.21 -8.62 5.96
C TYR A 150 -20.93 -8.08 4.73
N LYS A 151 -21.07 -6.75 4.66
CA LYS A 151 -21.75 -6.06 3.56
C LYS A 151 -21.05 -6.24 2.21
N PHE A 152 -19.74 -6.46 2.24
CA PHE A 152 -18.91 -6.69 1.06
C PHE A 152 -17.82 -7.70 1.44
N VAL A 153 -17.49 -8.59 0.51
CA VAL A 153 -16.39 -9.54 0.64
C VAL A 153 -15.59 -9.49 -0.65
N PHE A 154 -14.27 -9.43 -0.53
CA PHE A 154 -13.42 -9.30 -1.70
C PHE A 154 -13.41 -10.60 -2.54
N PRO A 155 -13.36 -10.50 -3.88
CA PRO A 155 -13.22 -11.68 -4.73
C PRO A 155 -11.94 -12.45 -4.41
N TYR A 156 -12.03 -13.78 -4.48
CA TYR A 156 -10.95 -14.66 -4.05
C TYR A 156 -10.87 -15.87 -4.97
N CYS A 157 -9.67 -16.23 -5.45
CA CYS A 157 -9.50 -17.32 -6.41
C CYS A 157 -9.08 -18.64 -5.76
N CYS A 158 -9.36 -19.75 -6.45
CA CYS A 158 -9.06 -21.11 -6.01
C CYS A 158 -7.56 -21.33 -5.78
N TRP A 159 -6.69 -20.75 -6.61
CA TRP A 159 -5.24 -20.88 -6.43
C TRP A 159 -4.74 -20.22 -5.15
N CYS A 160 -5.34 -19.11 -4.74
CA CYS A 160 -5.00 -18.48 -3.45
C CYS A 160 -5.55 -19.31 -2.28
N LEU A 161 -6.73 -19.90 -2.44
CA LEU A 161 -7.29 -20.83 -1.45
C LEU A 161 -6.40 -22.05 -1.23
N GLU A 162 -5.95 -22.68 -2.30
CA GLU A 162 -5.03 -23.84 -2.26
C GLU A 162 -3.68 -23.48 -1.61
N LYS A 163 -3.21 -22.25 -1.82
CA LYS A 163 -2.00 -21.71 -1.17
C LYS A 163 -2.22 -21.32 0.30
N GLY A 164 -3.42 -21.53 0.84
CA GLY A 164 -3.74 -21.22 2.23
C GLY A 164 -3.68 -19.72 2.55
N LYS A 165 -3.91 -18.84 1.56
CA LYS A 165 -4.06 -17.40 1.85
C LYS A 165 -5.42 -17.18 2.57
N ASP A 166 -5.49 -16.15 3.38
CA ASP A 166 -6.68 -15.88 4.19
C ASP A 166 -7.71 -15.07 3.40
N PHE A 167 -8.99 -15.34 3.62
CA PHE A 167 -10.03 -14.41 3.17
C PHE A 167 -9.93 -13.13 3.99
N PHE A 168 -9.65 -12.01 3.33
CA PHE A 168 -9.83 -10.71 3.95
C PHE A 168 -11.31 -10.33 3.84
N LEU A 169 -11.89 -9.98 4.99
CA LEU A 169 -13.32 -9.73 5.19
C LEU A 169 -13.57 -8.26 5.46
#